data_AF-A0A0K1F6L2-F1
#
_entry.id   AF-A0A0K1F6L2-F1
#
_cell.length_a   1.000
_cell.length_b   1.000
_cell.length_c   1.000
_cell.angle_alpha   90.00
_cell.angle_beta   90.00
_cell.angle_gamma   90.00
#
_symmetry.space_group_name_H-M   'P 1'
#
loop_
_entity.id
_entity.type
_entity.pdbx_description
1 polymer ?
#
loop_
_entity_poly.entity_id
_entity_poly.type
_entity_poly.pdbx_seq_one_letter_code
_entity_poly.pdbx_strand_id
1 'polypeptide(L)'
;MEEWTLQTCPPPFWRSDGTPDVNYDLLREVMRVPVRSGASARSGKLAAAIDLWCVWEFGHAGFSGEGLWPQQVEPRVIDPVAERLMALLPTIGVTKTDGLRGRIGSVDAKVMGSVYTKQVDVGMASWPSGPELLISTKTMGGSFGKNLGNRFEEAYGDVRNLRERHPLAGHGFLFVVDASIEGELGAFDKVVHMLRQLLQEGRLYDAVGLLVADWGKKDVQEIPTRLQKSVPKKLSLESFFGTLVRIILENSPMDAHPRARAYYPSLI
;
A
#
# COMPACT_ATOMS: atom_id res chain seq x y z
N MET A 1 5.01 13.92 -12.36
CA MET A 1 4.97 12.50 -12.76
C MET A 1 4.11 12.43 -13.99
N GLU A 2 4.58 11.77 -15.05
CA GLU A 2 3.75 11.50 -16.22
C GLU A 2 2.50 10.73 -15.76
N GLU A 3 1.36 11.06 -16.36
CA GLU A 3 0.09 10.39 -16.13
C GLU A 3 0.18 9.00 -16.76
N TRP A 4 0.22 7.93 -15.95
CA TRP A 4 0.25 6.56 -16.46
C TRP A 4 -1.09 6.25 -17.11
N THR A 5 -1.10 6.01 -18.42
CA THR A 5 -2.29 5.54 -19.14
C THR A 5 -2.52 4.06 -18.81
N LEU A 6 -3.40 3.81 -17.85
CA LEU A 6 -3.94 2.48 -17.56
C LEU A 6 -4.61 1.92 -18.81
N GLN A 7 -4.32 0.66 -19.13
CA GLN A 7 -5.08 -0.14 -20.08
C GLN A 7 -6.59 0.00 -19.80
N THR A 8 -7.36 0.19 -20.86
CA THR A 8 -8.81 0.32 -20.82
C THR A 8 -9.44 -0.95 -20.25
N CYS A 9 -9.94 -0.86 -19.01
CA CYS A 9 -10.53 -1.93 -18.18
C CYS A 9 -9.54 -2.99 -17.66
N PRO A 10 -8.95 -2.80 -16.45
CA PRO A 10 -8.24 -3.87 -15.76
C PRO A 10 -9.17 -5.09 -15.49
N PRO A 11 -8.63 -6.33 -15.46
CA PRO A 11 -9.39 -7.52 -15.11
C PRO A 11 -9.98 -7.41 -13.69
N PRO A 12 -11.04 -8.14 -13.32
CA PRO A 12 -11.60 -8.07 -11.97
C PRO A 12 -10.55 -8.29 -10.87
N PHE A 13 -10.61 -7.50 -9.79
CA PHE A 13 -9.67 -7.65 -8.67
C PHE A 13 -9.73 -9.04 -8.03
N TRP A 14 -10.89 -9.70 -8.01
CA TRP A 14 -11.03 -11.05 -7.48
C TRP A 14 -11.08 -12.06 -8.60
N ARG A 15 -10.24 -13.10 -8.50
CA ARG A 15 -10.33 -14.29 -9.34
C ARG A 15 -11.54 -15.15 -8.95
N SER A 16 -11.89 -16.09 -9.82
CA SER A 16 -12.99 -17.04 -9.58
C SER A 16 -12.81 -17.92 -8.35
N ASP A 17 -11.57 -18.12 -7.89
CA ASP A 17 -11.23 -18.87 -6.68
C ASP A 17 -11.25 -18.01 -5.40
N GLY A 18 -11.65 -16.74 -5.50
CA GLY A 18 -11.70 -15.78 -4.40
C GLY A 18 -10.33 -15.22 -3.99
N THR A 19 -9.25 -15.49 -4.74
CA THR A 19 -7.95 -14.84 -4.51
C THR A 19 -7.84 -13.52 -5.26
N PRO A 20 -7.11 -12.52 -4.74
CA PRO A 20 -6.84 -11.31 -5.50
C PRO A 20 -6.01 -11.56 -6.76
N ASP A 21 -6.39 -10.92 -7.86
CA ASP A 21 -5.65 -10.82 -9.11
C ASP A 21 -4.77 -9.56 -9.10
N VAL A 22 -3.69 -9.63 -8.34
CA VAL A 22 -2.75 -8.53 -8.15
C VAL A 22 -2.11 -8.12 -9.49
N ASN A 23 -2.17 -6.83 -9.83
CA ASN A 23 -1.74 -6.32 -11.13
C ASN A 23 -0.23 -6.01 -11.16
N TYR A 24 0.57 -7.07 -11.31
CA TYR A 24 2.02 -6.95 -11.44
C TYR A 24 2.49 -6.21 -12.69
N ASP A 25 1.70 -6.19 -13.76
CA ASP A 25 2.05 -5.43 -14.97
C ASP A 25 1.95 -3.93 -14.74
N LEU A 26 0.91 -3.46 -14.04
CA LEU A 26 0.84 -2.08 -13.59
C LEU A 26 1.99 -1.73 -12.64
N LEU A 27 2.28 -2.61 -11.69
CA LEU A 27 3.41 -2.42 -10.77
C LEU A 27 4.73 -2.24 -11.55
N ARG A 28 4.95 -3.05 -12.59
CA ARG A 28 6.10 -2.93 -13.48
C ARG A 28 6.13 -1.54 -14.13
N GLU A 29 5.03 -1.09 -14.72
CA GLU A 29 4.97 0.22 -15.39
C GLU A 29 5.20 1.39 -14.43
N VAL A 30 4.58 1.40 -13.24
CA VAL A 30 4.79 2.51 -12.30
C VAL A 30 6.21 2.52 -11.73
N MET A 31 6.85 1.36 -11.56
CA MET A 31 8.23 1.27 -11.09
C MET A 31 9.26 1.63 -12.18
N ARG A 32 8.94 1.46 -13.47
CA ARG A 32 9.85 1.81 -14.58
C ARG A 32 10.28 3.26 -14.55
N VAL A 33 9.41 4.15 -14.12
CA VAL A 33 9.64 5.59 -14.22
C VAL A 33 10.63 6.12 -13.20
N PRO A 34 10.48 5.83 -11.90
CA PRO A 34 11.53 6.17 -10.95
C PRO A 34 12.85 5.53 -11.38
N VAL A 35 12.86 4.26 -11.80
CA VAL A 35 14.09 3.56 -12.22
C VAL A 35 14.77 4.24 -13.40
N ARG A 36 14.03 4.58 -14.46
CA ARG A 36 14.56 5.31 -15.64
C ARG A 36 15.05 6.72 -15.29
N SER A 37 14.45 7.35 -14.28
CA SER A 37 14.92 8.64 -13.75
C SER A 37 16.16 8.53 -12.85
N GLY A 38 16.76 7.33 -12.73
CA GLY A 38 17.95 7.07 -11.90
C GLY A 38 17.63 6.97 -10.41
N ALA A 39 16.37 6.76 -10.03
CA ALA A 39 15.99 6.53 -8.64
C ALA A 39 16.66 5.24 -8.13
N SER A 40 17.15 5.30 -6.88
CA SER A 40 17.59 4.12 -6.15
C SER A 40 16.59 3.80 -5.04
N ALA A 41 16.72 2.64 -4.39
CA ALA A 41 15.92 2.33 -3.20
C ALA A 41 16.03 3.42 -2.09
N ARG A 42 17.06 4.28 -2.13
CA ARG A 42 17.26 5.38 -1.17
C ARG A 42 16.59 6.69 -1.58
N SER A 43 16.17 6.86 -2.84
CA SER A 43 15.69 8.17 -3.32
C SER A 43 14.20 8.43 -3.07
N GLY A 44 13.50 7.54 -2.36
CA GLY A 44 12.07 7.68 -1.99
C GLY A 44 11.09 7.51 -3.17
N LYS A 45 11.49 7.87 -4.40
CA LYS A 45 10.64 7.79 -5.60
C LYS A 45 10.17 6.36 -5.93
N LEU A 46 11.00 5.36 -5.65
CA LEU A 46 10.62 3.96 -5.84
C LEU A 46 9.53 3.54 -4.85
N ALA A 47 9.66 3.95 -3.58
CA ALA A 47 8.64 3.70 -2.56
C ALA A 47 7.32 4.38 -2.95
N ALA A 48 7.37 5.66 -3.35
CA ALA A 48 6.18 6.39 -3.79
C ALA A 48 5.44 5.74 -4.97
N ALA A 49 6.15 5.10 -5.91
CA ALA A 49 5.52 4.35 -7.00
C ALA A 49 4.80 3.08 -6.49
N ILE A 50 5.40 2.37 -5.54
CA ILE A 50 4.79 1.21 -4.88
C ILE A 50 3.57 1.64 -4.06
N ASP A 51 3.65 2.77 -3.36
CA ASP A 51 2.54 3.30 -2.56
C ASP A 51 1.34 3.67 -3.45
N LEU A 52 1.58 4.33 -4.58
CA LEU A 52 0.54 4.64 -5.57
C LEU A 52 -0.08 3.38 -6.17
N TRP A 53 0.73 2.36 -6.46
CA TRP A 53 0.22 1.08 -6.93
C TRP A 53 -0.63 0.37 -5.87
N CYS A 54 -0.21 0.39 -4.60
CA CYS A 54 -1.03 -0.17 -3.52
C CYS A 54 -2.39 0.52 -3.42
N VAL A 55 -2.43 1.86 -3.49
CA VAL A 55 -3.68 2.62 -3.52
C VAL A 55 -4.55 2.21 -4.72
N TRP A 56 -3.93 2.03 -5.88
CA TRP A 56 -4.64 1.57 -7.07
C TRP A 56 -5.26 0.19 -6.86
N GLU A 57 -4.55 -0.76 -6.26
CA GLU A 57 -5.07 -2.11 -5.95
C GLU A 57 -6.28 -2.05 -5.03
N PHE A 58 -6.26 -1.23 -3.96
CA PHE A 58 -7.44 -1.02 -3.11
C PHE A 58 -8.58 -0.31 -3.85
N GLY A 59 -8.25 0.68 -4.69
CA GLY A 59 -9.22 1.32 -5.57
C GLY A 59 -9.93 0.32 -6.47
N HIS A 60 -9.17 -0.62 -7.03
CA HIS A 60 -9.62 -1.70 -7.90
C HIS A 60 -10.41 -2.78 -7.15
N ALA A 61 -10.09 -3.02 -5.87
CA ALA A 61 -10.88 -3.84 -4.96
C ALA A 61 -12.23 -3.20 -4.56
N GLY A 62 -12.50 -1.96 -5.00
CA GLY A 62 -13.77 -1.27 -4.82
C GLY A 62 -13.74 -0.09 -3.86
N PHE A 63 -12.58 0.27 -3.30
CA PHE A 63 -12.42 1.41 -2.37
C PHE A 63 -12.14 2.75 -3.06
N SER A 64 -12.34 2.83 -4.38
CA SER A 64 -12.16 4.08 -5.14
C SER A 64 -13.11 5.18 -4.65
N GLY A 65 -12.54 6.27 -4.12
CA GLY A 65 -13.28 7.40 -3.56
C GLY A 65 -13.55 7.32 -2.05
N GLU A 66 -13.07 6.28 -1.37
CA GLU A 66 -13.24 6.07 0.08
C GLU A 66 -12.16 6.78 0.93
N GLY A 67 -11.51 7.82 0.40
CA GLY A 67 -10.46 8.54 1.13
C GLY A 67 -9.11 7.82 1.18
N LEU A 68 -8.77 7.07 0.13
CA LEU A 68 -7.45 6.45 -0.04
C LEU A 68 -6.35 7.51 -0.24
N TRP A 69 -5.15 7.22 0.23
CA TRP A 69 -3.95 8.02 -0.02
C TRP A 69 -2.70 7.14 -0.10
N PRO A 70 -1.67 7.55 -0.87
CA PRO A 70 -1.56 8.81 -1.60
C PRO A 70 -2.36 8.88 -2.91
N GLN A 71 -2.79 10.10 -3.26
CA GLN A 71 -3.41 10.45 -4.54
C GLN A 71 -2.38 10.53 -5.66
N GLN A 72 -2.79 10.25 -6.91
CA GLN A 72 -1.90 10.32 -8.08
C GLN A 72 -1.49 11.76 -8.42
N VAL A 73 -2.38 12.72 -8.18
CA VAL A 73 -2.16 14.16 -8.39
C VAL A 73 -2.06 14.88 -7.05
N GLU A 74 -1.35 16.02 -7.03
CA GLU A 74 -1.27 16.81 -5.81
C GLU A 74 -2.64 17.41 -5.44
N PRO A 75 -2.95 17.52 -4.14
CA PRO A 75 -2.19 17.03 -2.99
C PRO A 75 -2.24 15.50 -2.86
N ARG A 76 -1.11 14.88 -2.46
CA ARG A 76 -1.04 13.43 -2.19
C ARG A 76 -2.01 12.97 -1.12
N VAL A 77 -2.26 13.81 -0.13
CA VAL A 77 -3.15 13.50 0.98
C VAL A 77 -4.16 14.61 1.09
N ILE A 78 -5.42 14.24 1.15
CA ILE A 78 -6.50 15.18 1.35
C ILE A 78 -7.52 14.58 2.30
N ASP A 79 -8.09 15.43 3.16
CA ASP A 79 -9.18 14.99 4.02
C ASP A 79 -10.39 14.60 3.12
N PRO A 80 -10.98 13.41 3.30
CA PRO A 80 -12.11 12.95 2.49
C PRO A 80 -13.32 13.89 2.53
N VAL A 81 -13.54 14.58 3.67
CA VAL A 81 -14.60 15.59 3.79
C VAL A 81 -14.28 16.80 2.92
N ALA A 82 -13.02 17.23 2.91
CA ALA A 82 -12.59 18.35 2.09
C ALA A 82 -12.68 18.02 0.59
N GLU A 83 -12.36 16.78 0.20
CA GLU A 83 -12.54 16.31 -1.18
C GLU A 83 -14.01 16.27 -1.60
N ARG A 84 -14.89 15.72 -0.76
CA ARG A 84 -16.35 15.74 -1.02
C ARG A 84 -16.90 17.16 -1.10
N LEU A 85 -16.47 18.05 -0.21
CA LEU A 85 -16.88 19.45 -0.24
C LEU A 85 -16.46 20.12 -1.54
N MET A 86 -15.22 19.93 -1.98
CA MET A 86 -14.73 20.49 -3.24
C MET A 86 -15.54 20.00 -4.44
N ALA A 87 -15.97 18.73 -4.46
CA ALA A 87 -16.82 18.21 -5.52
C ALA A 87 -18.20 18.88 -5.57
N LEU A 88 -18.69 19.42 -4.44
CA LEU A 88 -19.96 20.14 -4.34
C LEU A 88 -19.85 21.65 -4.63
N LEU A 89 -18.65 22.24 -4.57
CA LEU A 89 -18.47 23.68 -4.78
C LEU A 89 -19.07 24.18 -6.13
N PRO A 90 -18.88 23.48 -7.27
CA PRO A 90 -19.50 23.89 -8.53
C PRO A 90 -21.03 23.88 -8.49
N THR A 91 -21.64 22.96 -7.74
CA THR A 91 -23.11 22.82 -7.69
C THR A 91 -23.78 23.96 -6.92
N ILE A 92 -23.03 24.66 -6.07
CA ILE A 92 -23.49 25.85 -5.33
C ILE A 92 -22.96 27.17 -5.92
N GLY A 93 -22.46 27.14 -7.15
CA GLY A 93 -22.00 28.33 -7.88
C GLY A 93 -20.60 28.83 -7.51
N VAL A 94 -19.83 28.07 -6.73
CA VAL A 94 -18.43 28.39 -6.41
C VAL A 94 -17.53 27.78 -7.48
N THR A 95 -17.04 28.63 -8.39
CA THR A 95 -16.22 28.21 -9.54
C THR A 95 -14.74 28.55 -9.40
N LYS A 96 -14.39 29.48 -8.50
CA LYS A 96 -13.00 29.85 -8.21
C LYS A 96 -12.43 28.99 -7.09
N THR A 97 -11.92 27.81 -7.46
CA THR A 97 -11.30 26.87 -6.51
C THR A 97 -9.80 26.70 -6.73
N ASP A 98 -9.19 27.55 -7.55
CA ASP A 98 -7.78 27.49 -7.91
C ASP A 98 -6.88 27.54 -6.67
N GLY A 99 -5.96 26.57 -6.57
CA GLY A 99 -5.02 26.46 -5.46
C GLY A 99 -5.63 25.99 -4.13
N LEU A 100 -6.96 25.81 -4.03
CA LEU A 100 -7.61 25.37 -2.79
C LEU A 100 -7.10 23.97 -2.38
N ARG A 101 -7.01 23.04 -3.34
CA ARG A 101 -6.44 21.69 -3.17
C ARG A 101 -5.05 21.75 -2.51
N GLY A 102 -4.17 22.63 -2.97
CA GLY A 102 -2.81 22.76 -2.43
C GLY A 102 -2.73 23.38 -1.03
N ARG A 103 -3.79 24.08 -0.57
CA ARG A 103 -3.85 24.69 0.78
C ARG A 103 -4.40 23.76 1.84
N ILE A 104 -5.29 22.84 1.45
CA ILE A 104 -6.00 21.94 2.37
C ILE A 104 -5.37 20.55 2.42
N GLY A 105 -4.64 20.17 1.38
CA GLY A 105 -3.96 18.88 1.33
C GLY A 105 -2.52 18.93 1.84
N SER A 106 -1.95 17.74 1.99
CA SER A 106 -0.58 17.52 2.46
C SER A 106 0.15 16.61 1.49
N VAL A 107 1.48 16.69 1.50
CA VAL A 107 2.36 15.73 0.81
C VAL A 107 2.44 14.42 1.62
N ASP A 108 2.40 14.52 2.96
CA ASP A 108 2.59 13.40 3.87
C ASP A 108 1.29 13.08 4.63
N ALA A 109 1.00 11.78 4.79
CA ALA A 109 -0.13 11.30 5.58
C ALA A 109 0.29 11.11 7.03
N LYS A 110 0.04 12.13 7.86
CA LYS A 110 0.37 12.10 9.29
C LYS A 110 -0.81 11.59 10.08
N VAL A 111 -0.67 10.38 10.61
CA VAL A 111 -1.66 9.73 11.47
C VAL A 111 -1.16 9.76 12.90
N MET A 112 -1.99 10.24 13.81
CA MET A 112 -1.64 10.25 15.23
C MET A 112 -1.63 8.81 15.74
N GLY A 113 -0.55 8.40 16.42
CA GLY A 113 -0.45 7.13 17.14
C GLY A 113 -0.69 7.30 18.65
N SER A 114 -0.44 6.24 19.43
CA SER A 114 -0.56 6.24 20.89
C SER A 114 0.56 7.02 21.57
N VAL A 115 1.78 6.95 21.04
CA VAL A 115 2.99 7.57 21.59
C VAL A 115 3.46 8.74 20.73
N TYR A 116 3.42 8.60 19.41
CA TYR A 116 3.88 9.63 18.47
C TYR A 116 3.05 9.65 17.19
N THR A 117 3.08 10.79 16.48
CA THR A 117 2.51 10.89 15.13
C THR A 117 3.42 10.21 14.13
N LYS A 118 2.85 9.31 13.33
CA LYS A 118 3.57 8.57 12.29
C LYS A 118 3.17 9.11 10.92
N GLN A 119 4.16 9.25 10.04
CA GLN A 119 3.91 9.31 8.61
C GLN A 119 3.68 7.89 8.10
N VAL A 120 2.51 7.66 7.55
CA VAL A 120 2.12 6.36 6.99
C VAL A 120 2.22 6.46 5.46
N ASP A 121 2.58 5.34 4.83
CA ASP A 121 2.91 5.32 3.40
C ASP A 121 1.64 5.17 2.55
N VAL A 122 0.73 4.27 2.95
CA VAL A 122 -0.58 4.08 2.31
C VAL A 122 -1.66 3.93 3.37
N GLY A 123 -2.86 4.45 3.11
CA GLY A 123 -3.98 4.22 3.99
C GLY A 123 -5.30 4.77 3.50
N MET A 124 -6.30 4.59 4.34
CA MET A 124 -7.69 4.94 4.09
C MET A 124 -8.31 5.41 5.40
N ALA A 125 -9.06 6.48 5.34
CA ALA A 125 -9.81 6.96 6.49
C ALA A 125 -11.11 7.61 6.03
N SER A 126 -12.11 7.59 6.90
CA SER A 126 -13.32 8.37 6.73
C SER A 126 -13.65 9.13 8.01
N TRP A 127 -14.49 10.16 7.91
CA TRP A 127 -14.96 10.90 9.08
C TRP A 127 -15.66 10.01 10.13
N PRO A 128 -16.64 9.15 9.75
CA PRO A 128 -17.35 8.33 10.75
C PRO A 128 -16.52 7.20 11.36
N SER A 129 -15.55 6.65 10.63
CA SER A 129 -14.78 5.47 11.07
C SER A 129 -13.39 5.81 11.61
N GLY A 130 -12.84 6.98 11.26
CA GLY A 130 -11.41 7.25 11.43
C GLY A 130 -10.56 6.42 10.45
N PRO A 131 -9.31 6.08 10.80
CA PRO A 131 -8.48 5.20 9.97
C PRO A 131 -9.04 3.79 9.88
N GLU A 132 -9.14 3.28 8.65
CA GLU A 132 -9.61 1.91 8.35
C GLU A 132 -8.49 1.04 7.77
N LEU A 133 -7.49 1.67 7.16
CA LEU A 133 -6.33 1.01 6.57
C LEU A 133 -5.08 1.83 6.83
N LEU A 134 -4.03 1.19 7.32
CA LEU A 134 -2.72 1.79 7.57
C LEU A 134 -1.62 0.81 7.15
N ILE A 135 -0.84 1.19 6.12
CA ILE A 135 0.21 0.35 5.57
C ILE A 135 1.54 1.07 5.66
N SER A 136 2.55 0.33 6.12
CA SER A 136 3.95 0.74 6.02
C SER A 136 4.61 0.01 4.85
N THR A 137 5.20 0.76 3.93
CA THR A 137 5.94 0.23 2.79
C THR A 137 7.43 0.43 3.01
N LYS A 138 8.23 -0.61 2.82
CA LYS A 138 9.68 -0.53 3.00
C LYS A 138 10.40 -1.20 1.83
N THR A 139 11.37 -0.48 1.25
CA THR A 139 12.20 -0.99 0.16
C THR A 139 13.64 -1.25 0.62
N MET A 140 14.28 -2.28 0.08
CA MET A 140 15.68 -2.60 0.33
C MET A 140 16.36 -3.13 -0.93
N GLY A 141 17.44 -2.46 -1.35
CA GLY A 141 18.17 -2.77 -2.58
C GLY A 141 19.54 -3.45 -2.39
N GLY A 142 19.86 -3.95 -1.19
CA GLY A 142 21.15 -4.58 -0.89
C GLY A 142 21.64 -4.35 0.55
N SER A 143 22.74 -5.02 0.90
CA SER A 143 23.28 -5.04 2.28
C SER A 143 22.22 -5.55 3.27
N PHE A 144 21.52 -6.62 2.89
CA PHE A 144 20.39 -7.16 3.63
C PHE A 144 20.84 -7.59 5.03
N GLY A 145 21.97 -8.30 5.14
CA GLY A 145 22.47 -8.78 6.43
C GLY A 145 22.63 -7.71 7.52
N LYS A 146 23.07 -6.50 7.14
CA LYS A 146 23.35 -5.38 8.07
C LYS A 146 22.13 -4.53 8.38
N ASN A 147 21.31 -4.24 7.37
CA ASN A 147 20.24 -3.26 7.49
C ASN A 147 18.91 -3.87 7.96
N LEU A 148 18.77 -5.20 7.88
CA LEU A 148 17.49 -5.85 8.15
C LEU A 148 17.05 -5.68 9.61
N GLY A 149 17.94 -5.87 10.58
CA GLY A 149 17.59 -5.76 12.01
C GLY A 149 16.91 -4.43 12.35
N ASN A 150 17.56 -3.32 12.00
CA ASN A 150 17.07 -1.97 12.27
C ASN A 150 15.72 -1.70 11.59
N ARG A 151 15.51 -2.20 10.37
CA ARG A 151 14.24 -2.02 9.64
C ARG A 151 13.09 -2.79 10.30
N PHE A 152 13.37 -3.95 10.87
CA PHE A 152 12.37 -4.72 11.59
C PHE A 152 12.03 -4.08 12.93
N GLU A 153 13.01 -3.62 13.70
CA GLU A 153 12.77 -2.90 14.96
C GLU A 153 11.89 -1.66 14.76
N GLU A 154 12.14 -0.89 13.69
CA GLU A 154 11.29 0.24 13.29
C GLU A 154 9.83 -0.22 13.03
N ALA A 155 9.65 -1.31 12.28
CA ALA A 155 8.32 -1.86 11.98
C ALA A 155 7.57 -2.32 13.26
N TYR A 156 8.26 -2.91 14.24
CA TYR A 156 7.66 -3.27 15.53
C TYR A 156 7.17 -2.04 16.31
N GLY A 157 8.00 -0.99 16.38
CA GLY A 157 7.62 0.25 17.05
C GLY A 157 6.43 0.93 16.36
N ASP A 158 6.48 0.99 15.04
CA ASP A 158 5.46 1.63 14.22
C ASP A 158 4.09 0.99 14.35
N VAL A 159 4.02 -0.34 14.23
CA VAL A 159 2.72 -1.04 14.30
C VAL A 159 2.13 -0.97 15.70
N ARG A 160 2.97 -1.05 16.74
CA ARG A 160 2.50 -0.91 18.12
C ARG A 160 1.92 0.48 18.36
N ASN A 161 2.62 1.52 17.92
CA ASN A 161 2.18 2.91 18.05
C ASN A 161 0.85 3.18 17.33
N LEU A 162 0.64 2.59 16.14
CA LEU A 162 -0.61 2.75 15.40
C LEU A 162 -1.75 1.90 15.98
N ARG A 163 -1.51 0.60 16.23
CA ARG A 163 -2.54 -0.34 16.66
C ARG A 163 -3.08 -0.04 18.04
N GLU A 164 -2.25 0.43 18.97
CA GLU A 164 -2.70 0.85 20.31
C GLU A 164 -3.74 1.97 20.23
N ARG A 165 -3.71 2.80 19.18
CA ARG A 165 -4.66 3.89 18.98
C ARG A 165 -5.81 3.55 18.03
N HIS A 166 -5.53 2.79 16.97
CA HIS A 166 -6.49 2.48 15.91
C HIS A 166 -6.70 0.96 15.77
N PRO A 167 -7.19 0.26 16.80
CA PRO A 167 -7.20 -1.21 16.82
C PRO A 167 -8.11 -1.86 15.76
N LEU A 168 -9.05 -1.11 15.19
CA LEU A 168 -9.97 -1.57 14.15
C LEU A 168 -9.47 -1.32 12.73
N ALA A 169 -8.38 -0.56 12.56
CA ALA A 169 -7.78 -0.39 11.24
C ALA A 169 -7.08 -1.69 10.81
N GLY A 170 -7.11 -1.99 9.50
CA GLY A 170 -6.24 -3.01 8.92
C GLY A 170 -4.79 -2.51 8.89
N HIS A 171 -3.87 -3.23 9.53
CA HIS A 171 -2.45 -2.90 9.60
C HIS A 171 -1.66 -3.78 8.64
N GLY A 172 -1.09 -3.16 7.60
CA GLY A 172 -0.25 -3.82 6.62
C GLY A 172 1.23 -3.47 6.72
N PHE A 173 2.10 -4.45 6.45
CA PHE A 173 3.52 -4.22 6.18
C PHE A 173 3.91 -4.79 4.82
N LEU A 174 4.26 -3.94 3.86
CA LEU A 174 4.76 -4.35 2.55
C LEU A 174 6.27 -4.18 2.48
N PHE A 175 6.99 -5.29 2.34
CA PHE A 175 8.44 -5.30 2.18
C PHE A 175 8.83 -5.65 0.76
N VAL A 176 9.56 -4.75 0.10
CA VAL A 176 10.05 -4.92 -1.27
C VAL A 176 11.56 -5.04 -1.25
N VAL A 177 12.07 -6.16 -1.74
CA VAL A 177 13.50 -6.46 -1.80
C VAL A 177 13.95 -6.61 -3.25
N ASP A 178 15.16 -6.17 -3.51
CA ASP A 178 15.81 -6.35 -4.81
C ASP A 178 16.23 -7.81 -5.01
N ALA A 179 16.20 -8.28 -6.27
CA ALA A 179 16.58 -9.62 -6.67
C ALA A 179 18.02 -10.00 -6.28
N SER A 180 18.92 -9.02 -6.07
CA SER A 180 20.28 -9.25 -5.55
C SER A 180 20.32 -9.97 -4.19
N ILE A 181 19.19 -10.08 -3.48
CA ILE A 181 19.08 -10.89 -2.26
C ILE A 181 19.44 -12.36 -2.50
N GLU A 182 19.26 -12.89 -3.72
CA GLU A 182 19.69 -14.26 -4.07
C GLU A 182 21.21 -14.45 -3.89
N GLY A 183 22.00 -13.38 -4.08
CA GLY A 183 23.45 -13.42 -3.95
C GLY A 183 23.98 -13.32 -2.52
N GLU A 184 23.15 -12.92 -1.55
CA GLU A 184 23.53 -12.81 -0.13
C GLU A 184 23.11 -14.08 0.64
N LEU A 185 24.08 -14.92 1.00
CA LEU A 185 23.85 -16.22 1.64
C LEU A 185 22.95 -16.10 2.89
N GLY A 186 21.82 -16.80 2.88
CA GLY A 186 20.86 -16.84 3.99
C GLY A 186 20.05 -15.55 4.20
N ALA A 187 20.23 -14.51 3.37
CA ALA A 187 19.51 -13.26 3.50
C ALA A 187 18.00 -13.44 3.25
N PHE A 188 17.64 -14.18 2.19
CA PHE A 188 16.23 -14.46 1.87
C PHE A 188 15.50 -15.19 3.00
N ASP A 189 16.09 -16.28 3.50
CA ASP A 189 15.50 -17.06 4.60
C ASP A 189 15.36 -16.22 5.87
N LYS A 190 16.35 -15.37 6.15
CA LYS A 190 16.30 -14.43 7.27
C LYS A 190 15.16 -13.42 7.10
N VAL A 191 14.98 -12.83 5.91
CA VAL A 191 13.85 -11.93 5.61
C VAL A 191 12.52 -12.65 5.84
N VAL A 192 12.35 -13.83 5.25
CA VAL A 192 11.12 -14.62 5.38
C VAL A 192 10.83 -14.96 6.84
N HIS A 193 11.83 -15.40 7.60
CA HIS A 193 11.68 -15.69 9.02
C HIS A 193 11.22 -14.45 9.80
N MET A 194 11.89 -13.31 9.60
CA MET A 194 11.56 -12.08 10.33
C MET A 194 10.17 -11.55 9.94
N LEU A 195 9.77 -11.61 8.66
CA LEU A 195 8.42 -11.20 8.23
C LEU A 195 7.31 -12.07 8.85
N ARG A 196 7.57 -13.37 9.02
CA ARG A 196 6.66 -14.24 9.78
C ARG A 196 6.52 -13.80 11.23
N GLN A 197 7.60 -13.30 11.83
CA GLN A 197 7.55 -12.69 13.17
C GLN A 197 6.73 -11.40 13.17
N LEU A 198 6.81 -10.54 12.14
CA LEU A 198 5.95 -9.35 12.08
C LEU A 198 4.46 -9.67 11.96
N LEU A 199 4.11 -10.84 11.41
CA LEU A 199 2.72 -11.29 11.41
C LEU A 199 2.27 -11.64 12.83
N GLN A 200 3.08 -12.36 13.64
CA GLN A 200 2.68 -12.93 14.94
C GLN A 200 1.24 -13.50 14.92
N GLU A 201 0.91 -14.28 13.88
CA GLU A 201 -0.44 -14.83 13.66
C GLU A 201 -1.56 -13.76 13.58
N GLY A 202 -1.23 -12.54 13.12
CA GLY A 202 -2.15 -11.40 12.99
C GLY A 202 -2.12 -10.42 14.17
N ARG A 203 -1.28 -10.66 15.20
CA ARG A 203 -1.30 -9.83 16.43
C ARG A 203 -0.61 -8.48 16.29
N LEU A 204 0.42 -8.40 15.43
CA LEU A 204 1.17 -7.16 15.19
C LEU A 204 0.65 -6.50 13.93
N TYR A 205 1.06 -6.99 12.78
CA TYR A 205 0.42 -6.67 11.51
C TYR A 205 -0.65 -7.71 11.21
N ASP A 206 -1.76 -7.26 10.64
CA ASP A 206 -2.81 -8.16 10.17
C ASP A 206 -2.37 -8.87 8.88
N ALA A 207 -1.59 -8.17 8.05
CA ALA A 207 -1.09 -8.68 6.79
C ALA A 207 0.37 -8.23 6.55
N VAL A 208 1.20 -9.15 6.08
CA VAL A 208 2.58 -8.87 5.70
C VAL A 208 2.81 -9.38 4.28
N GLY A 209 3.30 -8.52 3.40
CA GLY A 209 3.62 -8.84 2.01
C GLY A 209 5.12 -8.79 1.76
N LEU A 210 5.64 -9.75 0.99
CA LEU A 210 7.00 -9.74 0.45
C LEU A 210 6.95 -9.72 -1.07
N LEU A 211 7.55 -8.70 -1.67
CA LEU A 211 7.81 -8.63 -3.11
C LEU A 211 9.30 -8.70 -3.36
N VAL A 212 9.72 -9.62 -4.23
CA VAL A 212 11.06 -9.69 -4.80
C VAL A 212 11.00 -9.19 -6.23
N ALA A 213 11.57 -8.02 -6.48
CA ALA A 213 11.60 -7.38 -7.79
C ALA A 213 13.04 -7.16 -8.26
N ASP A 214 13.29 -7.29 -9.56
CA ASP A 214 14.56 -6.95 -10.19
C ASP A 214 14.42 -5.58 -10.87
N TRP A 215 14.95 -4.56 -10.20
CA TRP A 215 15.06 -3.23 -10.78
C TRP A 215 16.52 -2.90 -11.04
N GLY A 216 16.93 -3.04 -12.30
CA GLY A 216 18.26 -2.67 -12.75
C GLY A 216 18.53 -1.16 -12.66
N LYS A 217 19.73 -0.72 -13.05
CA LYS A 217 20.12 0.71 -13.00
C LYS A 217 19.40 1.61 -14.01
N LYS A 218 18.79 1.03 -15.05
CA LYS A 218 18.21 1.76 -16.19
C LYS A 218 16.75 1.41 -16.48
N ASP A 219 16.33 0.20 -16.15
CA ASP A 219 14.93 -0.23 -16.32
C ASP A 219 14.58 -1.36 -15.36
N VAL A 220 13.29 -1.56 -15.13
CA VAL A 220 12.77 -2.71 -14.41
C VAL A 220 12.95 -3.96 -15.27
N GLN A 221 13.66 -4.96 -14.74
CA GLN A 221 13.99 -6.18 -15.48
C GLN A 221 12.90 -7.24 -15.30
N GLU A 222 12.51 -7.54 -14.05
CA GLU A 222 11.58 -8.61 -13.74
C GLU A 222 10.72 -8.28 -12.51
N ILE A 223 9.40 -8.28 -12.68
CA ILE A 223 8.41 -8.16 -11.59
C ILE A 223 7.20 -9.05 -11.91
N PRO A 224 6.80 -9.94 -11.00
CA PRO A 224 7.62 -10.44 -9.88
C PRO A 224 8.78 -11.30 -10.41
N THR A 225 9.87 -11.42 -9.65
CA THR A 225 11.00 -12.28 -10.05
C THR A 225 10.67 -13.77 -9.95
N ARG A 226 11.50 -14.64 -10.55
CA ARG A 226 11.44 -16.09 -10.30
C ARG A 226 11.44 -16.45 -8.81
N LEU A 227 12.18 -15.71 -7.98
CA LEU A 227 12.29 -15.97 -6.53
C LEU A 227 10.97 -15.71 -5.80
N GLN A 228 10.08 -14.90 -6.38
CA GLN A 228 8.75 -14.67 -5.83
C GLN A 228 7.99 -15.99 -5.62
N LYS A 229 8.23 -17.01 -6.45
CA LYS A 229 7.61 -18.34 -6.29
C LYS A 229 8.03 -19.06 -5.01
N SER A 230 9.18 -18.69 -4.44
CA SER A 230 9.69 -19.22 -3.18
C SER A 230 9.16 -18.45 -1.96
N VAL A 231 8.46 -17.33 -2.16
CA VAL A 231 7.83 -16.57 -1.08
C VAL A 231 6.67 -17.41 -0.52
N PRO A 232 6.60 -17.64 0.80
CA PRO A 232 5.50 -18.39 1.39
C PRO A 232 4.15 -17.76 1.09
N LYS A 233 3.11 -18.57 0.84
CA LYS A 233 1.76 -18.08 0.48
C LYS A 233 1.20 -17.03 1.45
N LYS A 234 1.44 -17.17 2.76
CA LYS A 234 1.00 -16.18 3.78
C LYS A 234 1.68 -14.82 3.67
N LEU A 235 2.80 -14.73 2.96
CA LEU A 235 3.55 -13.50 2.69
C LEU A 235 3.38 -13.02 1.24
N SER A 236 2.52 -13.67 0.45
CA SER A 236 2.27 -13.26 -0.93
C SER A 236 1.44 -11.99 -0.99
N LEU A 237 1.50 -11.27 -2.11
CA LEU A 237 0.72 -10.02 -2.26
C LEU A 237 -0.78 -10.29 -2.35
N GLU A 238 -1.16 -11.44 -2.92
CA GLU A 238 -2.55 -11.90 -2.96
C GLU A 238 -3.08 -12.14 -1.53
N SER A 239 -2.30 -12.78 -0.66
CA SER A 239 -2.66 -12.94 0.75
C SER A 239 -2.69 -11.60 1.48
N PHE A 240 -1.75 -10.71 1.17
CA PHE A 240 -1.63 -9.39 1.78
C PHE A 240 -2.87 -8.54 1.52
N PHE A 241 -3.21 -8.28 0.25
CA PHE A 241 -4.36 -7.47 -0.10
C PHE A 241 -5.67 -8.15 0.30
N GLY A 242 -5.83 -9.46 0.05
CA GLY A 242 -7.06 -10.16 0.36
C GLY A 242 -7.39 -10.14 1.85
N THR A 243 -6.38 -10.25 2.72
CA THR A 243 -6.55 -10.16 4.18
C THR A 243 -6.97 -8.76 4.60
N LEU A 244 -6.33 -7.71 4.07
CA LEU A 244 -6.66 -6.33 4.43
C LEU A 244 -8.05 -5.92 3.96
N VAL A 245 -8.43 -6.27 2.73
CA VAL A 245 -9.79 -6.02 2.22
C VAL A 245 -10.83 -6.71 3.11
N ARG A 246 -10.59 -7.98 3.47
CA ARG A 246 -11.48 -8.71 4.38
C ARG A 246 -11.64 -7.98 5.71
N ILE A 247 -10.54 -7.56 6.34
CA ILE A 247 -10.58 -6.89 7.65
C ILE A 247 -11.34 -5.58 7.59
N ILE A 248 -11.13 -4.76 6.55
CA ILE A 248 -11.89 -3.52 6.35
C ILE A 248 -13.40 -3.83 6.29
N LEU A 249 -13.80 -4.86 5.54
CA LEU A 249 -15.20 -5.24 5.38
C LEU A 249 -15.81 -5.92 6.63
N GLU A 250 -15.02 -6.64 7.41
CA GLU A 250 -15.43 -7.26 8.67
C GLU A 250 -15.56 -6.24 9.80
N ASN A 251 -14.69 -5.22 9.82
CA ASN A 251 -14.71 -4.15 10.84
C ASN A 251 -15.67 -3.00 10.51
N SER A 252 -16.39 -3.07 9.39
CA SER A 252 -17.33 -2.05 8.96
C SER A 252 -18.77 -2.58 8.87
N PRO A 253 -19.80 -1.73 9.09
CA PRO A 253 -21.20 -2.08 8.87
C PRO A 253 -21.52 -2.52 7.44
N MET A 254 -22.60 -3.27 7.24
CA MET A 254 -22.99 -3.84 5.93
C MET A 254 -23.31 -2.81 4.84
N ASP A 255 -23.69 -1.60 5.24
CA ASP A 255 -23.97 -0.47 4.35
C ASP A 255 -22.72 0.37 4.03
N ALA A 256 -21.60 0.12 4.70
CA ALA A 256 -20.30 0.71 4.35
C ALA A 256 -19.66 -0.03 3.16
N HIS A 257 -18.88 0.70 2.36
CA HIS A 257 -18.12 0.20 1.22
C HIS A 257 -18.93 -0.65 0.22
N PRO A 258 -20.09 -0.16 -0.28
CA PRO A 258 -21.02 -0.97 -1.07
C PRO A 258 -20.39 -1.52 -2.36
N ARG A 259 -19.46 -0.78 -2.99
CA ARG A 259 -18.72 -1.26 -4.17
C ARG A 259 -17.78 -2.40 -3.83
N ALA A 260 -16.96 -2.24 -2.79
CA ALA A 260 -16.04 -3.28 -2.37
C ALA A 260 -16.80 -4.56 -1.94
N ARG A 261 -17.92 -4.41 -1.23
CA ARG A 261 -18.79 -5.56 -0.88
C ARG A 261 -19.39 -6.24 -2.10
N ALA A 262 -19.82 -5.48 -3.11
CA ALA A 262 -20.35 -6.04 -4.35
C ALA A 262 -19.29 -6.81 -5.15
N TYR A 263 -18.03 -6.41 -5.05
CA TYR A 263 -16.91 -7.10 -5.69
C TYR A 263 -16.40 -8.27 -4.85
N TYR A 264 -16.57 -8.21 -3.53
CA TYR A 264 -16.05 -9.20 -2.61
C TYR A 264 -16.66 -10.58 -2.90
N PRO A 265 -15.84 -11.65 -3.01
CA PRO A 265 -16.34 -13.00 -3.20
C PRO A 265 -17.28 -13.30 -2.04
N SER A 266 -18.54 -13.61 -2.32
CA SER A 266 -19.41 -14.18 -1.30
C SER A 266 -18.72 -15.44 -0.77
N LEU A 267 -18.32 -15.42 0.51
CA LEU A 267 -17.92 -16.61 1.24
C LEU A 267 -19.11 -17.57 1.18
N ILE A 268 -19.07 -18.50 0.22
CA ILE A 268 -19.94 -19.68 0.21
C ILE A 268 -19.44 -20.63 1.29
#